data_AF-A0A7J3WXP9-F1
#
_entry.id   AF-A0A7J3WXP9-F1
#
_cell.length_a   1.000
_cell.length_b   1.000
_cell.length_c   1.000
_cell.angle_alpha   90.00
_cell.angle_beta   90.00
_cell.angle_gamma   90.00
#
_symmetry.space_group_name_H-M   'P 1'
#
loop_
_entity.id
_entity.type
_entity.pdbx_description
1 polymer ?
#
loop_
_entity_poly.entity_id
_entity_poly.type
_entity_poly.pdbx_seq_one_letter_code
_entity_poly.pdbx_strand_id
1 'polypeptide(L)'
;MFSKQCKYSSRGLTVRILDELKNVVLRVRRSRKWFQVNPLTKAFIKAFTIMRLGHVKSILLMKSIINTIRELKRIVSREYRLVEVGVREAWKFSELASSWGHEKAREWRSNRAYIILQALTLQCPSRFVAS
;
A
#
# COMPACT_ATOMS: atom_id res chain seq x y z
N MET A 1 -2.47 -23.05 -19.18
CA MET A 1 -1.47 -22.15 -19.77
C MET A 1 -0.86 -21.26 -18.68
N PHE A 2 0.44 -21.44 -18.44
CA PHE A 2 1.39 -20.62 -17.66
C PHE A 2 0.96 -19.96 -16.33
N SER A 3 0.78 -20.76 -15.28
CA SER A 3 1.18 -20.32 -13.94
C SER A 3 2.71 -20.28 -13.87
N LYS A 4 3.31 -19.18 -14.33
CA LYS A 4 4.71 -18.87 -14.05
C LYS A 4 4.84 -18.65 -12.54
N GLN A 5 5.08 -19.72 -11.79
CA GLN A 5 5.63 -19.62 -10.45
C GLN A 5 6.98 -18.92 -10.57
N CYS A 6 6.98 -17.60 -10.35
CA CYS A 6 8.21 -16.86 -10.18
C CYS A 6 8.89 -17.42 -8.94
N LYS A 7 9.95 -18.22 -9.12
CA LYS A 7 10.85 -18.67 -8.05
C LYS A 7 11.57 -17.42 -7.50
N TYR A 8 10.89 -16.62 -6.69
CA TYR A 8 11.51 -15.55 -5.95
C TYR A 8 12.34 -16.20 -4.84
N SER A 9 13.66 -16.19 -5.00
CA SER A 9 14.55 -16.45 -3.88
C SER A 9 14.23 -15.44 -2.77
N SER A 10 13.97 -15.90 -1.55
CA SER A 10 13.68 -15.05 -0.38
C SER A 10 14.70 -13.91 -0.23
N ARG A 11 15.95 -14.16 -0.62
CA ARG A 11 17.03 -13.17 -0.68
C ARG A 11 16.77 -12.03 -1.67
N GLY A 12 16.23 -12.31 -2.86
CA GLY A 12 15.89 -11.27 -3.84
C GLY A 12 14.71 -10.40 -3.41
N LEU A 13 13.74 -10.97 -2.68
CA LEU A 13 12.58 -10.23 -2.18
C LEU A 13 12.96 -9.25 -1.06
N THR A 14 13.83 -9.67 -0.14
CA THR A 14 14.33 -8.80 0.93
C THR A 14 15.07 -7.60 0.37
N VAL A 15 15.99 -7.79 -0.58
CA VAL A 15 16.73 -6.68 -1.22
C VAL A 15 15.79 -5.66 -1.87
N ARG A 16 14.75 -6.12 -2.59
CA ARG A 16 13.75 -5.22 -3.21
C ARG A 16 12.99 -4.40 -2.18
N ILE A 17 12.63 -5.00 -1.04
CA ILE A 17 11.94 -4.30 0.04
C ILE A 17 12.84 -3.21 0.64
N LEU A 18 14.13 -3.52 0.83
CA LEU A 18 15.08 -2.53 1.35
C LEU A 18 15.33 -1.38 0.37
N ASP A 19 15.39 -1.67 -0.92
CA ASP A 19 15.50 -0.64 -1.96
C ASP A 19 14.25 0.24 -2.00
N GLU A 20 13.06 -0.37 -1.91
CA GLU A 20 11.80 0.37 -1.85
C GLU A 20 11.73 1.29 -0.62
N LEU A 21 12.24 0.85 0.54
CA LEU A 21 12.35 1.71 1.72
C LEU A 21 13.21 2.94 1.42
N LYS A 22 14.40 2.77 0.83
CA LYS A 22 15.28 3.89 0.46
C LYS A 22 14.58 4.85 -0.50
N ASN A 23 13.95 4.31 -1.55
CA ASN A 23 13.24 5.10 -2.56
C ASN A 23 12.07 5.90 -1.96
N VAL A 24 11.31 5.31 -1.04
CA VAL A 24 10.21 6.01 -0.39
C VAL A 24 10.72 7.08 0.58
N VAL A 25 11.78 6.81 1.35
CA VAL A 25 12.41 7.83 2.22
C VAL A 25 12.89 9.03 1.40
N LEU A 26 13.55 8.79 0.26
CA LEU A 26 13.97 9.85 -0.66
C LEU A 26 12.78 10.65 -1.19
N ARG A 27 11.69 9.96 -1.57
CA ARG A 27 10.46 10.63 -2.02
C ARG A 27 9.82 11.51 -0.94
N VAL A 28 9.79 11.06 0.31
CA VAL A 28 9.28 11.86 1.45
C VAL A 28 10.13 13.11 1.65
N ARG A 29 11.46 12.98 1.61
CA ARG A 29 12.39 14.10 1.75
C ARG A 29 12.22 15.10 0.61
N ARG A 30 12.16 14.63 -0.64
CA ARG A 30 11.91 15.47 -1.83
C ARG A 30 10.58 16.20 -1.76
N SER A 31 9.54 15.55 -1.23
CA SER A 31 8.22 16.15 -1.04
C SER A 31 8.16 17.17 0.10
N ARG A 32 9.27 17.42 0.81
CA ARG A 32 9.37 18.27 2.01
C ARG A 32 8.42 17.90 3.15
N LYS A 33 7.82 16.71 3.13
CA LYS A 33 6.89 16.20 4.16
C LYS A 33 7.59 15.41 5.27
N TRP A 34 8.91 15.50 5.37
CA TRP A 34 9.68 14.77 6.38
C TRP A 34 9.26 15.12 7.82
N PHE A 35 8.77 16.34 8.05
CA PHE A 35 8.24 16.76 9.34
C PHE A 35 7.02 15.93 9.78
N GLN A 36 6.20 15.45 8.84
CA GLN A 36 4.98 14.66 9.12
C GLN A 36 5.26 13.21 9.54
N VAL A 37 6.49 12.72 9.40
CA VAL A 37 6.86 11.36 9.79
C VAL A 37 6.99 11.26 11.32
N ASN A 38 6.45 10.19 11.92
CA ASN A 38 6.53 9.93 13.36
C ASN A 38 7.99 9.89 13.84
N PRO A 39 8.34 10.50 14.99
CA PRO A 39 9.67 10.43 15.59
C PRO A 39 10.24 9.01 15.72
N LEU A 40 9.43 8.01 16.08
CA LEU A 40 9.86 6.62 16.20
C LEU A 40 10.26 6.04 14.84
N THR A 41 9.46 6.31 13.80
CA THR A 41 9.75 5.92 12.42
C THR A 41 11.03 6.60 11.91
N LYS A 42 11.26 7.86 12.27
CA LYS A 42 12.52 8.57 11.95
C LYS A 42 13.73 7.91 12.62
N ALA A 43 13.62 7.56 13.91
CA ALA A 43 14.68 6.88 14.64
C ALA A 43 14.98 5.50 14.04
N PHE A 44 13.94 4.74 13.70
CA PHE A 44 14.07 3.46 13.01
C PHE A 44 14.81 3.59 11.67
N ILE A 45 14.42 4.56 10.82
CA ILE A 45 15.09 4.80 9.54
C ILE A 45 16.56 5.19 9.75
N LYS A 46 16.87 6.02 10.75
CA LYS A 46 18.25 6.38 11.11
C LYS A 46 19.06 5.14 11.49
N ALA A 47 18.56 4.34 12.44
CA ALA A 47 19.22 3.11 12.88
C ALA A 47 19.43 2.14 11.72
N PHE A 48 18.40 1.94 10.89
CA PHE A 48 18.46 1.11 9.70
C PHE A 48 19.55 1.57 8.71
N THR A 49 19.71 2.89 8.53
CA THR A 49 20.73 3.47 7.64
C THR A 49 22.14 3.24 8.18
N ILE A 50 22.34 3.38 9.49
CA ILE A 50 23.63 3.15 10.17
C ILE A 50 24.05 1.68 10.05
N MET A 51 23.12 0.76 10.28
CA MET A 51 23.39 -0.68 10.27
C MET A 51 23.71 -1.26 8.89
N ARG A 52 23.43 -0.53 7.80
CA ARG A 52 23.67 -0.96 6.40
C ARG A 52 23.21 -2.41 6.13
N LEU A 53 21.99 -2.74 6.57
CA LEU A 53 21.47 -4.10 6.45
C LEU A 53 21.41 -4.53 4.98
N GLY A 54 22.22 -5.51 4.60
CA GLY A 54 22.21 -6.12 3.27
C GLY A 54 21.21 -7.27 3.13
N HIS A 55 20.79 -7.85 4.25
CA HIS A 55 19.78 -8.90 4.30
C HIS A 55 19.09 -8.90 5.67
N VAL A 56 17.82 -9.30 5.70
CA VAL A 56 17.04 -9.40 6.93
C VAL A 56 16.44 -10.79 7.01
N LYS A 57 16.88 -11.58 8.00
CA LYS A 57 16.30 -12.92 8.27
C LYS A 57 15.12 -12.86 9.23
N SER A 58 15.04 -11.82 10.07
CA SER A 58 13.96 -11.66 11.06
C SER A 58 12.65 -11.23 10.40
N ILE A 59 11.61 -12.06 10.58
CA ILE A 59 10.25 -11.79 10.09
C ILE A 59 9.67 -10.53 10.76
N LEU A 60 9.93 -10.35 12.06
CA LEU A 60 9.45 -9.18 12.81
C LEU A 60 10.07 -7.88 12.28
N LEU A 61 11.37 -7.90 11.97
CA LEU A 61 12.05 -6.75 11.39
C LEU A 61 11.52 -6.46 9.98
N MET A 62 11.30 -7.51 9.16
CA MET A 62 10.70 -7.35 7.84
C MET A 62 9.29 -6.75 7.90
N LYS A 63 8.45 -7.22 8.82
CA LYS A 63 7.10 -6.67 9.03
C LYS A 63 7.16 -5.19 9.41
N SER A 64 8.12 -4.82 10.25
CA SER A 64 8.35 -3.44 10.68
C SER A 64 8.80 -2.55 9.52
N ILE A 65 9.69 -3.04 8.65
CA ILE A 65 10.11 -2.36 7.42
C ILE A 65 8.92 -2.15 6.49
N ILE A 66 8.13 -3.19 6.23
CA ILE A 66 6.94 -3.11 5.37
C ILE A 66 5.94 -2.09 5.92
N ASN A 67 5.69 -2.09 7.22
CA ASN A 67 4.81 -1.10 7.86
C ASN A 67 5.35 0.33 7.72
N THR A 68 6.66 0.51 7.90
CA THR A 68 7.33 1.80 7.69
C THR A 68 7.13 2.29 6.25
N ILE A 69 7.34 1.43 5.26
CA ILE A 69 7.11 1.76 3.84
C ILE A 69 5.67 2.20 3.60
N ARG A 70 4.69 1.49 4.17
CA ARG A 70 3.27 1.84 4.05
C ARG A 70 2.96 3.21 4.66
N GLU A 71 3.47 3.48 5.86
CA GLU A 71 3.31 4.77 6.54
C GLU A 71 3.86 5.91 5.67
N LEU A 72 5.09 5.77 5.18
CA LEU A 72 5.72 6.79 4.35
C LEU A 72 5.00 6.99 3.00
N LYS A 73 4.49 5.91 2.39
CA LYS A 73 3.69 5.99 1.15
C LYS A 73 2.40 6.77 1.34
N ARG A 74 1.73 6.61 2.48
CA ARG A 74 0.53 7.40 2.84
C ARG A 74 0.81 8.90 2.98
N ILE A 75 2.04 9.29 3.35
CA ILE A 75 2.45 10.69 3.47
C ILE A 75 2.71 11.30 2.08
N VAL A 76 3.41 10.57 1.22
CA VAL A 76 3.83 11.07 -0.10
C VAL A 76 2.69 11.05 -1.11
N SER A 77 1.98 9.93 -1.22
CA SER A 77 1.12 9.66 -2.35
C SER A 77 -0.36 9.81 -2.00
N ARG A 78 -1.01 10.76 -2.69
CA ARG A 78 -2.48 10.90 -2.68
C ARG A 78 -3.14 9.67 -3.31
N GLU A 79 -2.54 9.12 -4.36
CA GLU A 79 -3.01 7.89 -5.03
C GLU A 79 -3.01 6.69 -4.06
N TYR A 80 -2.02 6.59 -3.19
CA TYR A 80 -1.98 5.50 -2.20
C TYR A 80 -3.13 5.59 -1.21
N ARG A 81 -3.48 6.80 -0.76
CA ARG A 81 -4.67 7.03 0.09
C ARG A 81 -5.96 6.69 -0.66
N LEU A 82 -6.05 7.09 -1.92
CA LEU A 82 -7.18 6.78 -2.79
C LEU A 82 -7.38 5.28 -2.94
N VAL A 83 -6.32 4.53 -3.26
CA VAL A 83 -6.37 3.07 -3.40
C VAL A 83 -6.80 2.42 -2.08
N GLU A 84 -6.28 2.87 -0.95
CA GLU A 84 -6.65 2.32 0.35
C GLU A 84 -8.14 2.50 0.68
N VAL A 85 -8.68 3.69 0.39
CA VAL A 85 -10.10 3.99 0.52
C VAL A 85 -10.93 3.15 -0.45
N GLY A 86 -10.51 3.09 -1.72
CA GLY A 86 -11.17 2.30 -2.76
C GLY A 86 -11.24 0.81 -2.44
N VAL A 87 -10.17 0.23 -1.86
CA VAL A 87 -10.16 -1.19 -1.47
C VAL A 87 -11.20 -1.46 -0.39
N ARG A 88 -11.29 -0.58 0.61
CA ARG A 88 -12.24 -0.73 1.71
C ARG A 88 -13.69 -0.68 1.21
N GLU A 89 -14.01 0.27 0.34
CA GLU A 89 -15.37 0.39 -0.19
C GLU A 89 -15.69 -0.70 -1.20
N ALA A 90 -14.77 -1.02 -2.10
CA ALA A 90 -14.91 -2.14 -3.02
C ALA A 90 -15.21 -3.43 -2.27
N TRP A 91 -14.60 -3.64 -1.10
CA TRP A 91 -14.90 -4.77 -0.24
C TRP A 91 -16.34 -4.75 0.30
N LYS A 92 -16.78 -3.63 0.87
CA LYS A 92 -18.14 -3.48 1.41
C LYS A 92 -19.21 -3.70 0.33
N PHE A 93 -19.07 -3.03 -0.81
CA PHE A 93 -20.01 -3.16 -1.92
C PHE A 93 -20.03 -4.57 -2.50
N SER A 94 -18.86 -5.20 -2.59
CA SER A 94 -18.76 -6.59 -3.02
C SER A 94 -19.46 -7.54 -2.06
N GLU A 95 -19.28 -7.37 -0.74
CA GLU A 95 -19.96 -8.19 0.27
C GLU A 95 -21.48 -8.00 0.21
N LEU A 96 -21.93 -6.75 0.08
CA LEU A 96 -23.35 -6.42 -0.02
C LEU A 96 -23.98 -6.98 -1.30
N ALA A 97 -23.34 -6.81 -2.45
CA ALA A 97 -23.80 -7.42 -3.70
C ALA A 97 -23.83 -8.96 -3.63
N SER A 98 -22.85 -9.58 -2.98
CA SER A 98 -22.88 -11.02 -2.73
C SER A 98 -24.03 -11.44 -1.82
N SER A 99 -24.34 -10.66 -0.78
CA SER A 99 -25.49 -10.92 0.09
C SER A 99 -26.84 -10.84 -0.65
N TRP A 100 -26.88 -10.10 -1.76
CA TRP A 100 -28.04 -10.00 -2.66
C TRP A 100 -28.08 -11.08 -3.76
N GLY A 101 -27.15 -12.05 -3.75
CA GLY A 101 -27.13 -13.16 -4.70
C GLY A 101 -26.13 -12.99 -5.87
N HIS A 102 -25.33 -11.92 -5.91
CA HIS A 102 -24.26 -11.81 -6.91
C HIS A 102 -22.98 -12.54 -6.45
N GLU A 103 -22.89 -13.84 -6.74
CA GLU A 103 -21.75 -14.69 -6.36
C GLU A 103 -20.41 -14.18 -6.93
N LYS A 104 -20.43 -13.67 -8.17
CA LYS A 104 -19.23 -13.10 -8.84
C LYS A 104 -18.79 -11.76 -8.25
N ALA A 105 -19.57 -11.12 -7.38
CA ALA A 105 -19.20 -9.84 -6.80
C ALA A 105 -17.91 -9.93 -5.98
N ARG A 106 -17.56 -11.10 -5.44
CA ARG A 106 -16.28 -11.32 -4.72
C ARG A 106 -15.05 -11.10 -5.61
N GLU A 107 -15.15 -11.38 -6.91
CA GLU A 107 -14.05 -11.20 -7.87
C GLU A 107 -13.74 -9.72 -8.11
N TRP A 108 -14.70 -8.82 -7.88
CA TRP A 108 -14.52 -7.38 -8.07
C TRP A 108 -13.44 -6.80 -7.14
N ARG A 109 -13.22 -7.42 -5.98
CA ARG A 109 -12.18 -7.03 -5.01
C ARG A 109 -10.76 -7.13 -5.59
N SER A 110 -10.57 -8.00 -6.58
CA SER A 110 -9.28 -8.20 -7.25
C SER A 110 -9.11 -7.27 -8.45
N ASN A 111 -10.18 -6.63 -8.92
CA ASN A 111 -10.14 -5.75 -10.07
C ASN A 111 -9.66 -4.34 -9.68
N ARG A 112 -8.45 -3.98 -10.14
CA ARG A 112 -7.85 -2.67 -9.86
C ARG A 112 -8.66 -1.51 -10.41
N ALA A 113 -9.29 -1.65 -11.58
CA ALA A 113 -10.12 -0.61 -12.15
C ALA A 113 -11.35 -0.34 -11.27
N TYR A 114 -11.95 -1.40 -10.73
CA TYR A 114 -13.07 -1.31 -9.80
C TYR A 114 -12.67 -0.59 -8.50
N ILE A 115 -11.52 -0.95 -7.91
CA ILE A 115 -10.99 -0.26 -6.72
C ILE A 115 -10.81 1.24 -6.96
N ILE A 116 -10.25 1.63 -8.10
CA ILE A 116 -10.01 3.04 -8.44
C ILE A 116 -11.35 3.76 -8.66
N LEU A 117 -12.29 3.14 -9.35
CA LEU A 117 -13.64 3.69 -9.55
C LEU A 117 -14.31 3.99 -8.21
N GLN A 118 -14.30 3.03 -7.27
CA GLN A 118 -14.87 3.20 -5.93
C GLN A 118 -14.15 4.26 -5.10
N ALA A 119 -12.85 4.45 -5.31
CA ALA A 119 -12.12 5.52 -4.65
C ALA A 119 -12.51 6.92 -5.16
N LEU A 120 -12.80 7.03 -6.46
CA LEU A 120 -13.16 8.28 -7.12
C LEU A 120 -14.61 8.69 -6.84
N THR A 121 -15.53 7.72 -6.79
CA THR A 121 -16.94 7.99 -6.44
C THR A 121 -17.06 8.63 -5.05
N LEU A 122 -16.27 8.18 -4.07
CA LEU A 122 -16.23 8.81 -2.75
C LEU A 122 -15.64 10.23 -2.73
N GLN A 123 -14.79 10.58 -3.69
CA GLN A 123 -14.27 11.96 -3.78
C GLN A 123 -15.28 12.93 -4.39
N CYS A 124 -16.37 12.44 -4.99
CA CYS A 124 -17.40 13.26 -5.63
C CYS A 124 -18.81 12.83 -5.19
N PRO A 125 -19.22 13.06 -3.92
CA PRO A 125 -20.60 12.86 -3.51
C PRO A 125 -21.58 13.87 -4.16
N SER A 126 -21.09 15.00 -4.67
CA SER A 126 -21.90 16.13 -5.15
C SER A 126 -22.54 15.95 -6.53
N ARG A 127 -22.27 14.85 -7.27
CA ARG A 127 -22.85 14.63 -8.61
C ARG A 127 -24.06 13.71 -8.67
N PHE A 128 -24.38 13.00 -7.59
CA PHE A 128 -25.49 12.03 -7.59
C PHE A 128 -26.77 12.51 -6.87
N VAL A 129 -26.74 13.69 -6.23
CA VAL A 129 -27.88 14.25 -5.48
C VAL A 129 -28.59 15.39 -6.24
N ALA A 130 -28.14 15.69 -7.46
CA ALA A 130 -28.78 16.68 -8.33
C ALA A 130 -29.28 15.99 -9.61
N SER A 131 -30.35 15.23 -9.50
CA SER A 131 -31.17 14.75 -10.61
C SER A 131 -32.59 14.53 -10.12
#